data_AF-A0A922XGS4-F1
#
_entry.id   AF-A0A922XGS4-F1
#
_cell.length_a   1.000
_cell.length_b   1.000
_cell.length_c   1.000
_cell.angle_alpha   90.00
_cell.angle_beta   90.00
_cell.angle_gamma   90.00
#
_symmetry.space_group_name_H-M   'P 1'
#
loop_
_entity.id
_entity.type
_entity.pdbx_description
1 polymer ?
#
loop_
_entity_poly.entity_id
_entity_poly.type
_entity_poly.pdbx_seq_one_letter_code
_entity_poly.pdbx_strand_id
1 'polypeptide(L)'
;MGCIIGRRDYERFLILSKRDRETLSEDEQAELIEAEYPKPTELAALELRARGIDANASTLDYLIKKEAIPAPSGGTGRNRRWTPADIDRAAEYLEDQNQLVPGAVTRMYLGVDAGQDLRAREAAFDANPDLPRDTDMFVMEVVPGALGIGVPNRVRYRRMTTEEEGERLGRIEDARARSERGGQ
;
A
#
# COMPACT_ATOMS: atom_id res chain seq x y z
N MET A 1 -15.42 4.37 0.95
CA MET A 1 -14.31 4.78 0.06
C MET A 1 -13.04 4.26 0.71
N GLY A 2 -12.35 3.29 0.11
CA GLY A 2 -11.21 2.62 0.75
C GLY A 2 -9.90 3.35 0.43
N CYS A 3 -9.33 4.06 1.41
CA CYS A 3 -8.02 4.71 1.25
C CYS A 3 -6.85 3.74 1.49
N ILE A 4 -7.16 2.58 2.08
CA ILE A 4 -6.27 1.42 2.23
C ILE A 4 -6.56 0.37 1.17
N ILE A 5 -5.53 -0.40 0.83
CA ILE A 5 -5.61 -1.54 -0.10
C ILE A 5 -6.31 -2.70 0.62
N GLY A 6 -7.40 -3.17 0.02
CA GLY A 6 -8.12 -4.34 0.50
C GLY A 6 -7.31 -5.63 0.30
N ARG A 7 -7.62 -6.66 1.10
CA ARG A 7 -6.90 -7.95 1.07
C ARG A 7 -6.76 -8.54 -0.34
N ARG A 8 -7.83 -8.57 -1.13
CA ARG A 8 -7.80 -9.10 -2.50
C ARG A 8 -6.83 -8.37 -3.42
N ASP A 9 -6.75 -7.04 -3.33
CA ASP A 9 -5.81 -6.26 -4.14
C ASP A 9 -4.37 -6.43 -3.60
N TYR A 10 -4.19 -6.58 -2.28
CA TYR A 10 -2.89 -6.91 -1.69
C TYR A 10 -2.39 -8.29 -2.17
N GLU A 11 -3.21 -9.34 -2.05
CA GLU A 11 -2.87 -10.69 -2.50
C GLU A 11 -2.54 -10.69 -4.01
N ARG A 12 -3.40 -10.06 -4.80
CA ARG A 12 -3.23 -10.03 -6.25
C ARG A 12 -1.97 -9.28 -6.70
N PHE A 13 -1.67 -8.12 -6.12
CA PHE A 13 -0.64 -7.22 -6.66
C PHE A 13 0.67 -7.19 -5.86
N LEU A 14 0.64 -7.61 -4.59
CA LEU A 14 1.79 -7.52 -3.68
C LEU A 14 2.29 -8.89 -3.18
N ILE A 15 1.48 -9.95 -3.28
CA ILE A 15 1.96 -11.33 -3.09
C ILE A 15 2.33 -11.95 -4.44
N LEU A 16 1.39 -11.98 -5.38
CA LEU A 16 1.62 -12.60 -6.67
C LEU A 16 2.46 -11.71 -7.59
N SER A 17 3.46 -12.29 -8.25
CA SER A 17 4.16 -11.59 -9.33
C SER A 17 3.26 -11.46 -10.56
N LYS A 18 3.60 -10.55 -11.48
CA LYS A 18 2.90 -10.44 -12.76
C LYS A 18 2.89 -11.76 -13.52
N ARG A 19 4.03 -12.47 -13.52
CA ARG A 19 4.16 -13.77 -14.18
C ARG A 19 3.17 -14.77 -13.58
N ASP A 20 3.11 -14.86 -12.25
CA ASP A 20 2.22 -15.80 -11.57
C ASP A 20 0.76 -15.57 -11.98
N ARG A 21 0.33 -14.30 -12.02
CA ARG A 21 -1.02 -13.91 -12.45
C ARG A 21 -1.36 -14.29 -13.89
N GLU A 22 -0.36 -14.33 -14.78
CA GLU A 22 -0.54 -14.58 -16.22
C GLU A 22 -0.36 -16.06 -16.58
N THR A 23 0.44 -16.80 -15.82
CA THR A 23 0.84 -18.17 -16.18
C THR A 23 0.22 -19.26 -15.32
N LEU A 24 -0.18 -18.96 -14.09
CA LEU A 24 -0.75 -19.94 -13.16
C LEU A 24 -2.28 -19.93 -13.22
N SER A 25 -2.89 -21.10 -13.01
CA SER A 25 -4.33 -21.23 -12.80
C SER A 25 -4.79 -20.54 -11.52
N GLU A 26 -6.11 -20.32 -11.38
CA GLU A 26 -6.66 -19.70 -10.17
C GLU A 26 -6.39 -20.53 -8.91
N ASP A 27 -6.41 -21.87 -9.02
CA ASP A 27 -6.11 -22.79 -7.92
C ASP A 27 -4.63 -22.69 -7.48
N GLU A 28 -3.69 -22.68 -8.44
CA GLU A 28 -2.27 -22.50 -8.15
C GLU A 28 -1.96 -21.13 -7.53
N GLN A 29 -2.65 -20.08 -7.99
CA GLN A 29 -2.54 -18.74 -7.38
C GLN A 29 -3.07 -18.74 -5.94
N ALA A 30 -4.17 -19.44 -5.67
CA ALA A 30 -4.72 -19.57 -4.33
C ALA A 30 -3.76 -20.33 -3.40
N GLU A 31 -3.15 -21.42 -3.86
CA GLU A 31 -2.14 -22.17 -3.09
C GLU A 31 -0.94 -21.31 -2.69
N LEU A 32 -0.44 -20.47 -3.61
CA LEU A 32 0.65 -19.53 -3.30
C LEU A 32 0.24 -18.50 -2.25
N ILE A 33 -0.98 -17.97 -2.34
CA ILE A 33 -1.51 -17.02 -1.36
C ILE A 33 -1.68 -17.71 0.00
N GLU A 34 -2.19 -18.94 0.03
CA GLU A 34 -2.38 -19.69 1.29
C GLU A 34 -1.05 -19.99 1.98
N ALA A 35 0.00 -20.30 1.21
CA ALA A 35 1.34 -20.57 1.73
C ALA A 35 1.99 -19.37 2.45
N GLU A 36 1.52 -18.15 2.18
CA GLU A 36 1.99 -16.93 2.84
C GLU A 36 1.49 -16.77 4.28
N TYR A 37 0.53 -17.59 4.71
CA TYR A 37 -0.11 -17.53 6.03
C TYR A 37 0.00 -18.86 6.79
N PRO A 38 -0.08 -18.82 8.13
CA PRO A 38 -0.18 -17.63 8.98
C PRO A 38 1.17 -16.90 9.11
N LYS A 39 1.11 -15.56 9.16
CA LYS A 39 2.29 -14.69 9.24
C LYS A 39 2.78 -14.54 10.69
N PRO A 40 4.10 -14.46 10.92
CA PRO A 40 4.67 -13.89 12.13
C PRO A 40 4.23 -12.42 12.32
N THR A 41 4.27 -11.90 13.54
CA THR A 41 3.81 -10.53 13.88
C THR A 41 4.52 -9.46 13.05
N GLU A 42 5.82 -9.63 12.79
CA GLU A 42 6.62 -8.71 12.01
C GLU A 42 6.14 -8.65 10.55
N LEU A 43 5.84 -9.81 9.94
CA LEU A 43 5.34 -9.87 8.57
C LEU A 43 3.89 -9.38 8.46
N ALA A 44 3.05 -9.63 9.48
CA ALA A 44 1.71 -9.05 9.57
C ALA A 44 1.74 -7.52 9.61
N ALA A 45 2.68 -6.94 10.38
CA ALA A 45 2.88 -5.50 10.41
C ALA A 45 3.36 -4.93 9.06
N LEU A 46 4.24 -5.64 8.35
CA LEU A 46 4.67 -5.26 7.00
C LEU A 46 3.52 -5.28 5.99
N GLU A 47 2.64 -6.29 6.06
CA GLU A 47 1.43 -6.34 5.24
C GLU A 47 0.51 -5.15 5.54
N LEU A 48 0.25 -4.83 6.81
CA LEU A 48 -0.55 -3.67 7.18
C LEU A 48 0.01 -2.37 6.59
N ARG A 49 1.33 -2.16 6.69
CA ARG A 49 2.00 -1.00 6.05
C ARG A 49 1.86 -1.00 4.54
N ALA A 50 2.05 -2.15 3.89
CA ALA A 50 1.88 -2.28 2.46
C ALA A 50 0.44 -1.96 2.04
N ARG A 51 -0.55 -2.31 2.86
CA ARG A 51 -1.96 -1.98 2.67
C ARG A 51 -2.29 -0.52 2.94
N GLY A 52 -1.42 0.23 3.62
CA GLY A 52 -1.60 1.66 3.88
C GLY A 52 -1.85 2.02 5.35
N ILE A 53 -1.73 1.06 6.26
CA ILE A 53 -1.88 1.25 7.71
C ILE A 53 -0.51 1.47 8.36
N ASP A 54 -0.33 2.52 9.15
CA ASP A 54 0.92 2.74 9.87
C ASP A 54 1.00 1.86 11.13
N ALA A 55 1.46 0.63 10.93
CA ALA A 55 1.65 -0.35 11.99
C ALA A 55 3.11 -0.82 12.08
N ASN A 56 3.50 -1.25 13.27
CA ASN A 56 4.70 -2.04 13.52
C ASN A 56 4.36 -3.15 14.53
N ALA A 57 5.30 -4.06 14.81
CA ALA A 57 5.06 -5.18 15.73
C ALA A 57 4.62 -4.70 17.13
N SER A 58 5.21 -3.62 17.65
CA SER A 58 4.85 -3.04 18.94
C SER A 58 3.42 -2.48 18.95
N THR A 59 2.96 -1.88 17.85
CA THR A 59 1.56 -1.46 17.67
C THR A 59 0.63 -2.66 17.85
N LEU A 60 0.92 -3.77 17.17
CA LEU A 60 0.09 -4.99 17.24
C LEU A 60 0.10 -5.62 18.64
N ASP A 61 1.27 -5.67 19.29
CA ASP A 61 1.38 -6.11 20.68
C ASP A 61 0.53 -5.26 21.64
N TYR A 62 0.55 -3.95 21.43
CA TYR A 62 -0.25 -3.01 22.23
C TYR A 62 -1.75 -3.24 22.04
N LEU A 63 -2.23 -3.42 20.80
CA LEU A 63 -3.64 -3.69 20.52
C LEU A 63 -4.13 -4.96 21.23
N ILE A 64 -3.34 -6.03 21.18
CA ILE A 64 -3.67 -7.29 21.86
C ILE A 64 -3.67 -7.10 23.39
N LYS A 65 -2.65 -6.42 23.94
CA LYS A 65 -2.54 -6.17 25.39
C LYS A 65 -3.71 -5.32 25.92
N LYS A 66 -4.25 -4.44 25.09
CA LYS A 66 -5.41 -3.61 25.42
C LYS A 66 -6.75 -4.27 25.12
N GLU A 67 -6.74 -5.52 24.64
CA GLU A 67 -7.94 -6.26 24.23
C GLU A 67 -8.75 -5.51 23.14
N ALA A 68 -8.08 -4.64 22.38
CA ALA A 68 -8.69 -3.92 21.27
C ALA A 68 -8.98 -4.85 20.08
N ILE A 69 -8.17 -5.90 19.92
CA ILE A 69 -8.40 -7.01 18.99
C ILE A 69 -8.10 -8.35 19.70
N PRO A 70 -8.74 -9.45 19.28
CA PRO A 70 -8.40 -10.78 19.78
C PRO A 70 -6.93 -11.14 19.50
N ALA A 71 -6.31 -11.87 20.43
CA ALA A 71 -4.97 -12.41 20.20
C ALA A 71 -5.01 -13.46 19.07
N PRO A 72 -4.14 -13.36 18.05
CA PRO A 72 -3.92 -14.42 17.07
C PRO A 72 -3.47 -15.73 17.72
N SER A 73 -3.62 -16.83 16.99
CA SER A 73 -3.21 -18.16 17.43
C SER A 73 -1.69 -18.29 17.66
N GLY A 74 -1.23 -19.37 18.30
CA GLY A 74 0.21 -19.71 18.37
C GLY A 74 0.97 -19.21 19.61
N GLY A 75 0.31 -18.59 20.58
CA GLY A 75 0.93 -18.18 21.86
C GLY A 75 1.19 -16.67 21.95
N THR A 76 2.28 -16.25 22.60
CA THR A 76 2.59 -14.83 22.86
C THR A 76 3.84 -14.34 22.10
N GLY A 77 3.93 -13.02 21.87
CA GLY A 77 5.07 -12.38 21.24
C GLY A 77 5.37 -12.92 19.83
N ARG A 78 6.63 -13.35 19.63
CA ARG A 78 7.17 -13.90 18.37
C ARG A 78 6.55 -15.22 17.90
N ASN A 79 5.83 -15.92 18.78
CA ASN A 79 5.21 -17.21 18.45
C ASN A 79 3.79 -17.05 17.87
N ARG A 80 3.25 -15.83 17.85
CA ARG A 80 1.94 -15.58 17.24
C ARG A 80 1.92 -15.93 15.75
N ARG A 81 0.75 -16.35 15.31
CA ARG A 81 0.43 -16.79 13.95
C ARG A 81 -0.81 -16.04 13.50
N TRP A 82 -0.58 -15.01 12.71
CA TRP A 82 -1.60 -14.10 12.18
C TRP A 82 -2.23 -14.69 10.93
N THR A 83 -3.51 -15.00 11.02
CA THR A 83 -4.32 -15.38 9.86
C THR A 83 -4.72 -14.13 9.07
N PRO A 84 -5.17 -14.27 7.80
CA PRO A 84 -5.70 -13.14 7.04
C PRO A 84 -6.81 -12.39 7.79
N ALA A 85 -7.69 -13.13 8.49
CA ALA A 85 -8.78 -12.54 9.26
C ALA A 85 -8.28 -11.75 10.49
N ASP A 86 -7.16 -12.13 11.10
CA ASP A 86 -6.57 -11.35 12.20
C ASP A 86 -5.99 -10.03 11.69
N ILE A 87 -5.36 -10.05 10.53
CA ILE A 87 -4.78 -8.88 9.88
C ILE A 87 -5.88 -7.92 9.41
N ASP A 88 -6.97 -8.45 8.83
CA ASP A 88 -8.11 -7.63 8.43
C ASP A 88 -8.74 -6.90 9.62
N ARG A 89 -8.93 -7.59 10.76
CA ARG A 89 -9.45 -6.96 11.99
C ARG A 89 -8.51 -5.87 12.52
N ALA A 90 -7.20 -6.10 12.48
CA ALA A 90 -6.22 -5.08 12.86
C ALA A 90 -6.24 -3.89 11.89
N ALA A 91 -6.39 -4.14 10.60
CA ALA A 91 -6.49 -3.10 9.57
C ALA A 91 -7.73 -2.21 9.79
N GLU A 92 -8.90 -2.82 9.99
CA GLU A 92 -10.15 -2.11 10.28
C GLU A 92 -10.03 -1.24 11.53
N TYR A 93 -9.55 -1.81 12.64
CA TYR A 93 -9.37 -1.06 13.88
C TYR A 93 -8.42 0.14 13.70
N LEU A 94 -7.29 -0.07 13.03
CA LEU A 94 -6.29 0.98 12.85
C LEU A 94 -6.72 2.05 11.83
N GLU A 95 -7.48 1.68 10.80
CA GLU A 95 -8.11 2.62 9.87
C GLU A 95 -9.10 3.53 10.61
N ASP A 96 -9.95 2.98 11.47
CA ASP A 96 -10.88 3.75 12.31
C ASP A 96 -10.16 4.73 13.25
N GLN A 97 -8.93 4.41 13.67
CA GLN A 97 -8.07 5.28 14.46
C GLN A 97 -7.20 6.25 13.62
N ASN A 98 -7.46 6.34 12.30
CA ASN A 98 -6.68 7.13 11.35
C ASN A 98 -5.15 6.84 11.39
N GLN A 99 -4.76 5.61 11.73
CA GLN A 99 -3.36 5.18 11.71
C GLN A 99 -2.95 4.82 10.28
N LEU A 100 -2.82 5.85 9.44
CA LEU A 100 -2.61 5.75 8.01
C LEU A 100 -1.20 6.17 7.64
N VAL A 101 -0.56 5.44 6.72
CA VAL A 101 0.70 5.90 6.12
C VAL A 101 0.44 7.12 5.22
N PRO A 102 1.45 7.97 4.94
CA PRO A 102 1.25 9.19 4.13
C PRO A 102 0.57 8.95 2.78
N GLY A 103 0.89 7.86 2.08
CA GLY A 103 0.24 7.52 0.81
C GLY A 103 -1.26 7.23 0.93
N ALA A 104 -1.71 6.62 2.03
CA ALA A 104 -3.12 6.38 2.30
C ALA A 104 -3.84 7.68 2.67
N VAL A 105 -3.19 8.57 3.44
CA VAL A 105 -3.71 9.91 3.74
C VAL A 105 -3.90 10.73 2.45
N THR A 106 -2.94 10.68 1.52
CA THR A 106 -3.06 11.34 0.22
C THR A 106 -4.27 10.82 -0.56
N ARG A 107 -4.47 9.50 -0.62
CA ARG A 107 -5.66 8.92 -1.28
C ARG A 107 -6.96 9.35 -0.61
N MET A 108 -6.99 9.36 0.72
CA MET A 108 -8.14 9.83 1.49
C MET A 108 -8.48 11.28 1.15
N TYR A 109 -7.48 12.17 1.15
CA TYR A 109 -7.67 13.59 0.82
C TYR A 109 -8.12 13.79 -0.63
N LEU A 110 -7.52 13.05 -1.56
CA LEU A 110 -7.88 13.11 -2.99
C LEU A 110 -9.19 12.37 -3.31
N GLY A 111 -9.83 11.71 -2.35
CA GLY A 111 -11.03 10.91 -2.60
C GLY A 111 -10.81 9.78 -3.60
N VAL A 112 -9.67 9.10 -3.52
CA VAL A 112 -9.24 8.04 -4.44
C VAL A 112 -9.37 6.67 -3.78
N ASP A 113 -9.88 5.70 -4.52
CA ASP A 113 -9.89 4.30 -4.11
C ASP A 113 -8.49 3.67 -4.27
N ALA A 114 -7.99 3.02 -3.22
CA ALA A 114 -6.63 2.47 -3.20
C ALA A 114 -6.42 1.31 -4.17
N GLY A 115 -7.43 0.46 -4.37
CA GLY A 115 -7.36 -0.61 -5.35
C GLY A 115 -7.29 -0.05 -6.78
N GLN A 116 -8.09 0.99 -7.06
CA GLN A 116 -8.07 1.69 -8.35
C GLN A 116 -6.73 2.38 -8.62
N ASP A 117 -6.16 3.03 -7.60
CA ASP A 117 -4.81 3.61 -7.64
C ASP A 117 -3.77 2.55 -7.99
N LEU A 118 -3.72 1.45 -7.23
CA LEU A 118 -2.77 0.36 -7.45
C LEU A 118 -2.85 -0.20 -8.88
N ARG A 119 -4.06 -0.45 -9.38
CA ARG A 119 -4.28 -0.92 -10.75
C ARG A 119 -3.81 0.09 -11.80
N ALA A 120 -4.04 1.38 -11.57
CA ALA A 120 -3.60 2.43 -12.49
C ALA A 120 -2.07 2.56 -12.53
N ARG A 121 -1.39 2.39 -11.39
CA ARG A 121 0.07 2.35 -11.30
C ARG A 121 0.63 1.16 -12.07
N GLU A 122 0.09 -0.03 -11.82
CA GLU A 122 0.53 -1.25 -12.52
C GLU A 122 0.36 -1.14 -14.04
N ALA A 123 -0.78 -0.61 -14.50
CA ALA A 123 -1.02 -0.36 -15.92
C ALA A 123 -0.02 0.64 -16.53
N ALA A 124 0.37 1.66 -15.77
CA ALA A 124 1.34 2.65 -16.25
C ALA A 124 2.76 2.07 -16.33
N PHE A 125 3.17 1.24 -15.38
CA PHE A 125 4.45 0.52 -15.46
C PHE A 125 4.47 -0.43 -16.65
N ASP A 126 3.37 -1.13 -16.90
CA ASP A 126 3.27 -2.05 -18.04
C ASP A 126 3.28 -1.32 -19.39
N ALA A 127 2.70 -0.12 -19.45
CA ALA A 127 2.73 0.73 -20.64
C ALA A 127 4.08 1.41 -20.89
N ASN A 128 4.98 1.47 -19.88
CA ASN A 128 6.27 2.15 -19.96
C ASN A 128 7.39 1.25 -19.41
N PRO A 129 7.68 0.10 -20.07
CA PRO A 129 8.64 -0.88 -19.58
C PRO A 129 10.10 -0.39 -19.61
N ASP A 130 10.37 0.73 -20.30
CA ASP A 130 11.68 1.39 -20.35
C ASP A 130 12.01 2.19 -19.08
N LEU A 131 10.99 2.49 -18.26
CA LEU A 131 11.16 3.23 -17.02
C LEU A 131 11.38 2.29 -15.84
N PRO A 132 12.12 2.73 -14.80
CA PRO A 132 12.07 2.07 -13.50
C PRO A 132 10.62 1.94 -13.02
N ARG A 133 10.31 0.87 -12.29
CA ARG A 133 9.00 0.69 -11.61
C ARG A 133 8.89 1.59 -10.37
N ASP A 134 9.09 2.88 -10.58
CA ASP A 134 9.04 3.94 -9.60
C ASP A 134 7.96 4.95 -10.01
N THR A 135 7.02 5.22 -9.10
CA THR A 135 5.94 6.18 -9.34
C THR A 135 6.44 7.61 -9.50
N ASP A 136 7.64 7.92 -9.03
CA ASP A 136 8.26 9.23 -9.20
C ASP A 136 8.53 9.61 -10.67
N MET A 137 8.48 8.64 -11.59
CA MET A 137 8.63 8.86 -13.03
C MET A 137 7.32 9.28 -13.71
N PHE A 138 6.22 9.34 -12.95
CA PHE A 138 4.89 9.58 -13.46
C PHE A 138 4.23 10.77 -12.78
N VAL A 139 3.40 11.49 -13.55
CA VAL A 139 2.42 12.44 -13.03
C VAL A 139 1.13 11.69 -12.73
N MET A 140 0.63 11.86 -11.50
CA MET A 140 -0.67 11.36 -11.08
C MET A 140 -1.75 12.39 -11.46
N GLU A 141 -2.56 12.06 -12.45
CA GLU A 141 -3.69 12.87 -12.88
C GLU A 141 -4.97 12.38 -12.18
N VAL A 142 -5.59 13.27 -11.40
CA VAL A 142 -6.84 13.00 -10.69
C VAL A 142 -8.01 13.52 -11.51
N VAL A 143 -8.85 12.60 -11.98
CA VAL A 143 -10.10 12.90 -12.69
C VAL A 143 -11.25 12.92 -11.67
N PRO A 144 -11.93 14.06 -11.49
CA PRO A 144 -13.02 14.17 -10.53
C PRO A 144 -14.13 13.14 -10.77
N GLY A 145 -14.53 12.46 -9.69
CA GLY A 145 -15.72 11.63 -9.61
C GLY A 145 -16.90 12.41 -9.04
N ALA A 146 -17.87 11.69 -8.47
CA ALA A 146 -19.03 12.27 -7.83
C ALA A 146 -19.06 11.87 -6.35
N LEU A 147 -18.13 12.47 -5.58
CA LEU A 147 -17.93 12.15 -4.16
C LEU A 147 -19.21 12.28 -3.33
N GLY A 148 -20.05 13.29 -3.64
CA GLY A 148 -21.33 13.53 -2.97
C GLY A 148 -22.37 12.40 -3.09
N ILE A 149 -22.17 11.46 -4.02
CA ILE A 149 -22.98 10.24 -4.18
C ILE A 149 -22.12 8.95 -4.05
N GLY A 150 -20.94 9.06 -3.44
CA GLY A 150 -20.06 7.92 -3.15
C GLY A 150 -19.22 7.42 -4.32
N VAL A 151 -19.14 8.15 -5.44
CA VAL A 151 -18.29 7.77 -6.58
C VAL A 151 -16.89 8.35 -6.38
N PRO A 152 -15.84 7.51 -6.21
CA PRO A 152 -14.48 7.98 -6.00
C PRO A 152 -13.93 8.73 -7.22
N ASN A 153 -12.97 9.62 -6.97
CA ASN A 153 -12.13 10.18 -8.00
C ASN A 153 -11.32 9.06 -8.66
N ARG A 154 -11.06 9.21 -9.96
CA ARG A 154 -10.26 8.25 -10.72
C ARG A 154 -8.86 8.78 -10.92
N VAL A 155 -7.88 7.90 -10.87
CA VAL A 155 -6.48 8.28 -11.12
C VAL A 155 -5.95 7.66 -12.39
N ARG A 156 -5.10 8.41 -13.07
CA ARG A 156 -4.32 7.96 -14.23
C ARG A 156 -2.88 8.39 -14.02
N TYR A 157 -1.96 7.57 -14.49
CA TYR A 157 -0.53 7.87 -14.43
C TYR A 157 -0.03 8.09 -15.85
N ARG A 158 0.56 9.25 -16.08
CA ARG A 158 1.20 9.62 -17.35
C ARG A 158 2.69 9.79 -17.08
N ARG A 159 3.53 9.34 -18.01
CA ARG A 159 4.97 9.62 -17.98
C ARG A 159 5.22 11.13 -17.92
N MET A 160 6.17 11.56 -17.10
CA MET A 160 6.61 12.96 -17.07
C MET A 160 7.13 13.41 -18.44
N THR A 161 6.85 14.65 -18.81
CA THR A 161 7.53 15.30 -19.93
C THR A 161 8.99 15.57 -19.56
N THR A 162 9.84 15.84 -20.56
CA THR A 162 11.24 16.22 -20.33
C THR A 162 11.36 17.47 -19.45
N GLU A 163 10.42 18.41 -19.57
CA GLU A 163 10.37 19.62 -18.73
C GLU A 163 10.01 19.27 -17.28
N GLU A 164 8.95 18.47 -17.06
CA GLU A 164 8.53 18.00 -15.74
C GLU A 164 9.65 17.21 -15.02
N GLU A 165 10.40 16.39 -15.77
CA GLU A 165 11.55 15.65 -15.27
C GLU A 165 12.72 16.58 -14.88
N GLY A 166 13.01 17.58 -15.72
CA GLY A 166 14.01 18.61 -15.43
C GLY A 166 13.68 19.40 -14.16
N GLU A 167 12.43 19.82 -13.98
CA GLU A 167 11.97 20.47 -12.76
C GLU A 167 12.11 19.58 -11.53
N ARG A 168 11.76 18.29 -11.65
CA ARG A 168 11.89 17.32 -10.56
C ARG A 168 13.35 17.19 -10.14
N LEU A 169 14.27 17.03 -11.07
CA LEU A 169 15.70 16.91 -10.80
C LEU A 169 16.24 18.18 -10.14
N GLY A 170 15.86 19.37 -10.65
CA GLY A 170 16.23 20.65 -10.04
C GLY A 170 15.78 20.76 -8.57
N ARG A 171 14.54 20.36 -8.26
CA ARG A 171 14.04 20.33 -6.87
C ARG A 171 14.84 19.38 -5.97
N ILE A 172 15.28 18.23 -6.49
CA ILE A 172 16.09 17.26 -5.74
C ILE A 172 17.49 17.83 -5.46
N GLU A 173 18.12 18.46 -6.44
CA GLU A 173 19.43 19.12 -6.30
C GLU A 173 19.36 20.26 -5.28
N ASP A 174 18.33 21.10 -5.36
CA ASP A 174 18.10 22.19 -4.39
C ASP A 174 17.87 21.67 -2.97
N ALA A 175 17.18 20.54 -2.81
CA ALA A 175 16.97 19.91 -1.51
C ALA A 175 18.29 19.37 -0.93
N ARG A 176 19.12 18.71 -1.76
CA ARG A 176 20.44 18.21 -1.35
C ARG A 176 21.36 19.34 -0.93
N ALA A 177 21.48 20.40 -1.74
CA ALA A 177 22.30 21.56 -1.43
C ALA A 177 21.84 22.30 -0.17
N ARG A 178 20.53 22.29 0.16
CA ARG A 178 20.03 22.83 1.43
C ARG A 178 20.39 21.95 2.62
N SER A 179 20.30 20.63 2.47
CA SER A 179 20.69 19.68 3.53
C SER A 179 22.18 19.78 3.88
N GLU A 180 23.04 19.95 2.88
CA GLU A 180 24.50 20.10 3.08
C GLU A 180 24.85 21.42 3.78
N ARG A 181 24.10 22.50 3.50
CA ARG A 181 24.29 23.81 4.15
C ARG A 181 23.68 23.91 5.55
N GLY A 182 22.64 23.15 5.85
CA GLY A 182 21.99 23.11 7.16
C GLY A 182 22.59 22.10 8.15
N GLY A 183 23.60 21.34 7.74
CA GLY A 183 24.32 20.36 8.55
C GLY A 183 25.64 20.85 9.13
N GLN A 184 25.90 22.18 9.14
CA GLN A 184 27.02 22.82 9.85
C GLN A 184 26.56 23.41 11.19
#